data_AF-A0AAE1GAP4-F1
#
_entry.id   AF-A0AAE1GAP4-F1
#
_cell.length_a   1.000
_cell.length_b   1.000
_cell.length_c   1.000
_cell.angle_alpha   90.00
_cell.angle_beta   90.00
_cell.angle_gamma   90.00
#
_symmetry.space_group_name_H-M   'P 1'
#
loop_
_entity.id
_entity.type
_entity.pdbx_description
1 polymer ?
#
loop_
_entity_poly.entity_id
_entity_poly.type
_entity_poly.pdbx_seq_one_letter_code
_entity_poly.pdbx_strand_id
1 'polypeptide(L)'
;MSWRCASVLLLLVARMSYADLREPVDDFIISQVNPNNIKDNLRIEQENSRKRTEKRIQRHQRNLGAVPVGQYPCHRYLTQRPHVAGTKAEMENAMWVADRWREQGWDQVHLVPYQVLLSYPKNDTPNLVSVLDESGVEMWTSQGWQDPLYAPEEFSSEILPNFNAFSAPGQVEVLYHILWTKNRVSETMFVSSRLESSCF
;
A
#
# COMPACT_ATOMS: atom_id res chain seq x y z
N MET A 1 -12.66 11.63 -16.54
CA MET A 1 -11.31 11.18 -16.12
C MET A 1 -10.23 11.70 -17.06
N SER A 2 -9.02 11.88 -16.53
CA SER A 2 -7.81 12.19 -17.31
C SER A 2 -6.84 11.02 -17.16
N TRP A 3 -6.42 10.46 -18.29
CA TRP A 3 -5.31 9.53 -18.36
C TRP A 3 -4.02 10.35 -18.48
N ARG A 4 -3.08 10.15 -17.55
CA ARG A 4 -1.77 10.82 -17.62
C ARG A 4 -0.67 9.78 -17.64
N CYS A 5 0.06 9.73 -18.74
CA CYS A 5 1.36 9.05 -18.81
C CYS A 5 2.43 9.99 -18.27
N ALA A 6 2.44 10.28 -16.97
CA ALA A 6 3.43 11.23 -16.43
C ALA A 6 3.78 11.05 -14.95
N SER A 7 3.46 9.92 -14.37
CA SER A 7 3.55 9.77 -12.92
C SER A 7 4.46 8.61 -12.57
N VAL A 8 5.63 8.97 -12.06
CA VAL A 8 6.67 8.03 -11.63
C VAL A 8 6.16 7.26 -10.40
N LEU A 9 5.89 5.98 -10.55
CA LEU A 9 5.73 5.08 -9.40
C LEU A 9 7.12 4.67 -8.92
N LEU A 10 7.39 4.82 -7.62
CA LEU A 10 8.70 4.54 -7.04
C LEU A 10 8.67 3.21 -6.31
N LEU A 11 9.59 2.32 -6.67
CA LEU A 11 9.95 1.20 -5.81
C LEU A 11 11.17 1.62 -4.99
N LEU A 12 11.01 1.63 -3.67
CA LEU A 12 12.15 1.82 -2.78
C LEU A 12 12.81 0.46 -2.53
N VAL A 13 14.05 0.32 -2.98
CA VAL A 13 14.84 -0.91 -2.79
C VAL A 13 15.94 -0.60 -1.81
N ALA A 14 16.01 -1.39 -0.74
CA ALA A 14 17.13 -1.34 0.17
C ALA A 14 17.70 -2.72 0.47
N ARG A 15 19.02 -2.76 0.59
CA ARG A 15 19.77 -3.97 0.88
C ARG A 15 20.71 -3.70 2.04
N MET A 16 20.64 -4.58 3.04
CA MET A 16 21.67 -4.71 4.06
C MET A 16 22.75 -5.68 3.56
N SER A 17 24.00 -5.28 3.69
CA SER A 17 25.19 -6.10 3.58
C SER A 17 25.28 -7.00 4.80
N TYR A 18 25.62 -8.26 4.56
CA TYR A 18 25.81 -9.24 5.62
C TYR A 18 27.10 -8.98 6.44
N ALA A 19 27.91 -8.01 6.03
CA ALA A 19 29.21 -7.70 6.64
C ALA A 19 29.08 -7.11 8.06
N ASP A 20 28.07 -6.26 8.30
CA ASP A 20 27.84 -5.64 9.62
C ASP A 20 27.17 -6.57 10.63
N LEU A 21 26.72 -7.76 10.19
CA LEU A 21 26.24 -8.82 11.07
C LEU A 21 27.36 -9.79 11.49
N ARG A 22 28.59 -9.59 11.00
CA ARG A 22 29.72 -10.47 11.28
C ARG A 22 30.39 -10.06 12.59
N GLU A 23 29.81 -10.52 13.70
CA GLU A 23 30.50 -10.52 14.98
C GLU A 23 31.86 -11.26 14.84
N PRO A 24 32.90 -10.87 15.58
CA PRO A 24 34.09 -11.70 15.71
C PRO A 24 33.62 -13.10 16.10
N VAL A 25 34.10 -14.11 15.39
CA VAL A 25 33.88 -15.48 15.81
C VAL A 25 34.51 -15.56 17.19
N ASP A 26 33.70 -15.70 18.25
CA ASP A 26 34.24 -15.94 19.58
C ASP A 26 35.18 -17.15 19.44
N ASP A 27 36.48 -16.89 19.55
CA ASP A 27 37.55 -17.88 19.53
C ASP A 27 37.42 -18.73 20.80
N PHE A 28 36.50 -19.70 20.82
CA PHE A 28 36.45 -20.86 21.73
C PHE A 28 35.17 -21.66 21.41
N ILE A 29 35.15 -22.98 21.19
CA ILE A 29 35.85 -24.06 21.88
C ILE A 29 36.10 -25.23 20.90
N ILE A 30 37.37 -25.48 20.56
CA ILE A 30 37.83 -26.76 19.97
C ILE A 30 38.12 -27.80 21.08
N SER A 31 37.91 -27.48 22.36
CA SER A 31 38.22 -28.42 23.47
C SER A 31 37.19 -29.55 23.69
N GLN A 32 36.13 -29.65 22.87
CA GLN A 32 35.04 -30.63 23.01
C GLN A 32 34.96 -31.63 21.84
N VAL A 33 35.85 -31.53 20.85
CA VAL A 33 35.81 -32.36 19.64
C VAL A 33 36.59 -33.66 19.88
N ASN A 34 35.91 -34.81 19.85
CA ASN A 34 36.57 -36.11 19.90
C ASN A 34 36.86 -36.59 18.47
N PRO A 35 38.13 -36.66 18.01
CA PRO A 35 38.46 -36.99 16.62
C PRO A 35 37.96 -38.37 16.17
N ASN A 36 37.64 -39.28 17.10
CA ASN A 36 37.19 -40.63 16.79
C ASN A 36 35.67 -40.80 16.74
N ASN A 37 34.88 -39.73 16.96
CA ASN A 37 33.42 -39.82 16.98
C ASN A 37 32.75 -38.68 16.19
N ILE A 38 32.72 -38.86 14.88
CA ILE A 38 32.25 -37.88 13.90
C ILE A 38 30.76 -37.53 14.10
N LYS A 39 29.92 -38.51 14.45
CA LYS A 39 28.46 -38.30 14.60
C LYS A 39 28.13 -37.39 15.78
N ASP A 40 28.83 -37.56 16.90
CA ASP A 40 28.60 -36.73 18.09
C ASP A 40 29.15 -35.31 17.88
N ASN A 41 30.29 -35.16 17.20
CA ASN A 41 30.82 -33.85 16.84
C ASN A 41 29.85 -33.07 15.93
N LEU A 42 29.29 -33.72 14.90
CA LEU A 42 28.31 -33.11 14.00
C LEU A 42 27.05 -32.65 14.76
N ARG A 43 26.57 -33.45 15.72
CA ARG A 43 25.43 -33.09 16.56
C ARG A 43 25.73 -31.88 17.44
N ILE A 44 26.92 -31.84 18.06
CA ILE A 44 27.37 -30.71 18.89
C ILE A 44 27.49 -29.42 18.06
N GLU A 45 28.03 -29.50 16.84
CA GLU A 45 28.11 -28.35 15.94
C GLU A 45 26.74 -27.82 15.50
N GLN A 46 25.80 -28.70 15.18
CA GLN A 46 24.42 -28.32 14.85
C GLN A 46 23.75 -27.61 16.03
N GLU A 47 23.93 -28.14 17.24
CA GLU A 47 23.33 -27.57 18.45
C GLU A 47 23.95 -26.22 18.83
N ASN A 48 25.27 -26.08 18.68
CA ASN A 48 25.97 -24.80 18.86
C ASN A 48 25.55 -23.76 17.81
N SER A 49 25.35 -24.18 16.55
CA SER A 49 24.84 -23.33 15.48
C SER A 49 23.42 -22.84 15.77
N ARG A 50 22.56 -23.72 16.31
CA ARG A 50 21.21 -23.35 16.72
C ARG A 50 21.21 -22.34 17.87
N LYS A 51 22.01 -22.58 18.91
CA LYS A 51 22.16 -21.65 20.05
C LYS A 51 22.71 -20.28 19.63
N ARG A 52 23.66 -20.23 18.67
CA ARG A 52 24.14 -18.96 18.08
C ARG A 52 23.02 -18.20 17.38
N THR A 53 22.19 -18.92 16.63
CA THR A 53 21.05 -18.33 15.90
C THR A 53 19.98 -17.81 16.88
N GLU A 54 19.63 -18.60 17.91
CA GLU A 54 18.67 -18.20 18.95
C GLU A 54 19.14 -16.95 19.71
N LYS A 55 20.43 -16.86 20.10
CA LYS A 55 21.00 -15.67 20.72
C LYS A 55 20.91 -14.43 19.82
N ARG A 56 21.19 -14.59 18.52
CA ARG A 56 21.06 -13.51 17.53
C ARG A 56 19.61 -13.01 17.45
N ILE A 57 18.65 -13.92 17.34
CA ILE A 57 17.21 -13.59 17.29
C ILE A 57 16.78 -12.86 18.56
N GLN A 58 17.15 -13.36 19.73
CA GLN A 58 16.82 -12.73 21.01
C GLN A 58 17.41 -11.32 21.15
N ARG A 59 18.64 -11.09 20.67
CA ARG A 59 19.27 -9.76 20.67
C ARG A 59 18.53 -8.80 19.73
N HIS A 60 18.15 -9.25 18.53
CA HIS A 60 17.37 -8.44 17.60
C HIS A 60 16.00 -8.11 18.18
N GLN A 61 15.30 -9.09 18.76
CA GLN A 61 14.01 -8.87 19.42
C GLN A 61 14.11 -7.90 20.61
N ARG A 62 15.23 -7.88 21.33
CA ARG A 62 15.49 -6.91 22.41
C ARG A 62 15.75 -5.50 21.87
N ASN A 63 16.45 -5.39 20.75
CA ASN A 63 16.82 -4.12 20.13
C ASN A 63 15.70 -3.53 19.28
N LEU A 64 14.73 -4.34 18.86
CA LEU A 64 13.41 -3.90 18.41
C LEU A 64 12.68 -3.33 19.63
N GLY A 65 13.10 -2.14 20.06
CA GLY A 65 12.42 -1.41 21.12
C GLY A 65 10.95 -1.31 20.75
N ALA A 66 10.08 -1.76 21.65
CA ALA A 66 8.65 -1.54 21.54
C ALA A 66 8.41 -0.02 21.67
N VAL A 67 8.52 0.71 20.56
CA VAL A 67 8.07 2.09 20.49
C VAL A 67 6.55 2.03 20.60
N PRO A 68 5.94 2.66 21.61
CA PRO A 68 4.49 2.71 21.72
C PRO A 68 3.90 3.25 20.42
N VAL A 69 2.79 2.68 19.96
CA VAL A 69 2.18 3.01 18.65
C VAL A 69 1.89 4.52 18.48
N GLY A 70 1.73 5.26 19.57
CA GLY A 70 1.56 6.72 19.56
C GLY A 70 2.84 7.55 19.41
N GLN A 71 4.03 6.92 19.35
CA GLN A 71 5.33 7.59 19.38
C GLN A 71 6.22 7.18 18.20
N TYR A 72 5.64 6.78 17.08
CA TYR A 72 6.34 6.61 15.81
C TYR A 72 6.37 7.96 15.07
N PRO A 73 7.51 8.69 15.03
CA PRO A 73 7.61 9.96 14.31
C PRO A 73 7.28 9.79 12.82
N CYS A 74 7.47 8.58 12.28
CA CYS A 74 7.14 8.26 10.90
C CYS A 74 5.65 8.33 10.59
N HIS A 75 4.77 7.83 11.47
CA HIS A 75 3.33 7.80 11.16
C HIS A 75 2.78 9.22 11.03
N ARG A 76 3.10 10.11 11.99
CA ARG A 76 2.60 11.49 11.94
C ARG A 76 3.09 12.24 10.70
N TYR A 77 4.35 12.04 10.30
CA TYR A 77 4.88 12.66 9.09
C TYR A 77 4.22 12.10 7.82
N LEU A 78 4.09 10.77 7.70
CA LEU A 78 3.58 10.13 6.50
C LEU A 78 2.08 10.36 6.28
N THR A 79 1.30 10.59 7.34
CA THR A 79 -0.16 10.82 7.25
C THR A 79 -0.57 12.28 7.25
N GLN A 80 0.36 13.24 7.32
CA GLN A 80 0.01 14.67 7.44
C GLN A 80 -0.57 15.28 6.15
N ARG A 81 -0.44 14.60 5.01
CA ARG A 81 -0.81 15.13 3.70
C ARG A 81 -1.24 13.98 2.78
N PRO A 82 -2.27 14.17 1.93
CA PRO A 82 -2.62 13.22 0.89
C PRO A 82 -1.42 12.95 -0.03
N HIS A 83 -1.08 11.69 -0.23
CA HIS A 83 0.06 11.26 -1.05
C HIS A 83 -0.40 10.21 -2.06
N VAL A 84 -1.31 10.63 -2.94
CA VAL A 84 -1.78 9.76 -4.02
C VAL A 84 -0.60 9.38 -4.91
N ALA A 85 -0.55 8.12 -5.34
CA ALA A 85 0.52 7.61 -6.22
C ALA A 85 0.79 8.59 -7.37
N GLY A 86 2.07 8.87 -7.65
CA GLY A 86 2.46 9.72 -8.76
C GLY A 86 2.37 11.23 -8.53
N THR A 87 1.98 11.67 -7.34
CA THR A 87 1.98 13.10 -6.95
C THR A 87 3.33 13.51 -6.37
N LYS A 88 3.53 14.83 -6.23
CA LYS A 88 4.73 15.38 -5.57
C LYS A 88 4.83 14.96 -4.10
N ALA A 89 3.70 14.91 -3.39
CA ALA A 89 3.65 14.49 -1.99
C ALA A 89 4.15 13.05 -1.81
N GLU A 90 3.79 12.14 -2.71
CA GLU A 90 4.28 10.76 -2.67
C GLU A 90 5.80 10.68 -2.91
N MET A 91 6.35 11.49 -3.82
CA MET A 91 7.79 11.59 -4.03
C MET A 91 8.52 12.11 -2.78
N GLU A 92 7.98 13.13 -2.12
CA GLU A 92 8.54 13.67 -0.87
C GLU A 92 8.55 12.61 0.24
N ASN A 93 7.49 11.82 0.37
CA ASN A 93 7.43 10.69 1.29
C ASN A 93 8.47 9.60 0.96
N ALA A 94 8.60 9.23 -0.32
CA ALA A 94 9.59 8.24 -0.75
C ALA A 94 11.03 8.69 -0.46
N MET A 95 11.35 9.96 -0.70
CA MET A 95 12.64 10.55 -0.34
C MET A 95 12.87 10.52 1.17
N TRP A 96 11.86 10.89 1.97
CA TRP A 96 11.96 10.87 3.42
C TRP A 96 12.24 9.47 3.97
N VAL A 97 11.59 8.43 3.45
CA VAL A 97 11.85 7.04 3.86
C VAL A 97 13.26 6.61 3.43
N ALA A 98 13.68 6.96 2.22
CA ALA A 98 15.03 6.67 1.75
C ALA A 98 16.10 7.29 2.65
N ASP A 99 15.91 8.54 3.09
CA ASP A 99 16.84 9.22 4.00
C ASP A 99 16.88 8.56 5.37
N ARG A 100 15.72 8.19 5.94
CA ARG A 100 15.67 7.44 7.21
C ARG A 100 16.41 6.10 7.12
N TRP A 101 16.31 5.38 6.01
CA TRP A 101 17.05 4.13 5.82
C TRP A 101 18.55 4.36 5.69
N ARG A 102 19.00 5.42 5.00
CA ARG A 102 20.42 5.78 4.96
C ARG A 102 20.96 6.13 6.36
N GLU A 103 20.21 6.91 7.13
CA GLU A 103 20.57 7.28 8.51
C GLU A 103 20.65 6.06 9.44
N GLN A 104 19.84 5.03 9.19
CA GLN A 104 19.87 3.77 9.95
C GLN A 104 21.03 2.85 9.56
N GLY A 105 21.85 3.23 8.57
CA GLY A 105 23.04 2.48 8.17
C GLY A 105 22.79 1.41 7.11
N TRP A 106 21.74 1.52 6.29
CA TRP A 106 21.55 0.61 5.17
C TRP A 106 22.57 0.87 4.06
N ASP A 107 23.23 -0.17 3.56
CA ASP A 107 24.33 -0.04 2.60
C ASP A 107 23.91 0.52 1.24
N GLN A 108 22.75 0.11 0.75
CA GLN A 108 22.23 0.52 -0.56
C GLN A 108 20.78 0.92 -0.40
N VAL A 109 20.46 2.15 -0.82
CA VAL A 109 19.09 2.69 -0.83
C VAL A 109 18.85 3.41 -2.16
N HIS A 110 17.99 2.84 -2.99
CA HIS A 110 17.70 3.33 -4.34
C HIS A 110 16.20 3.64 -4.50
N LEU A 111 15.94 4.81 -5.08
CA LEU A 111 14.64 5.19 -5.62
C LEU A 111 14.57 4.72 -7.07
N VAL A 112 13.71 3.74 -7.37
CA VAL A 112 13.60 3.17 -8.71
C VAL A 112 12.32 3.66 -9.39
N PRO A 113 12.42 4.57 -10.39
CA PRO A 113 11.26 5.15 -11.05
C PRO A 113 10.67 4.23 -12.13
N TYR A 114 9.34 4.11 -12.16
CA TYR A 114 8.59 3.43 -13.21
C TYR A 114 7.57 4.35 -13.86
N GLN A 115 7.46 4.28 -15.18
CA GLN A 115 6.38 4.94 -15.92
C GLN A 115 5.21 3.97 -16.02
N VAL A 116 4.16 4.24 -15.26
CA VAL A 116 2.96 3.41 -15.21
C VAL A 116 1.73 4.23 -15.61
N LEU A 117 0.72 3.55 -16.16
CA LEU A 117 -0.55 4.18 -16.46
C LEU A 117 -1.33 4.39 -15.16
N LEU A 118 -1.57 5.65 -14.79
CA LEU A 118 -2.43 6.02 -13.67
C LEU A 118 -3.70 6.71 -14.17
N SER A 119 -4.75 6.61 -13.36
CA SER A 119 -6.06 7.18 -13.62
C SER A 119 -6.39 8.19 -12.53
N TYR A 120 -6.73 9.42 -12.90
CA TYR A 120 -7.16 10.46 -11.97
C TYR A 120 -8.51 11.05 -12.36
N PRO A 121 -9.33 11.45 -11.38
CA PRO A 121 -10.53 12.23 -11.65
C PRO A 121 -10.16 13.63 -12.13
N LYS A 122 -11.15 14.36 -12.64
CA LYS A 122 -10.99 15.79 -12.92
C LYS A 122 -11.41 16.55 -11.66
N ASN A 123 -10.54 17.43 -11.15
CA ASN A 123 -10.85 18.18 -9.91
C ASN A 123 -12.03 19.14 -10.10
N ASP A 124 -12.14 19.78 -11.27
CA ASP A 124 -13.18 20.78 -11.53
C ASP A 124 -14.54 20.17 -11.91
N THR A 125 -14.56 18.89 -12.28
CA THR A 125 -15.77 18.16 -12.68
C THR A 125 -15.78 16.79 -11.99
N PRO A 126 -16.27 16.71 -10.74
CA PRO A 126 -16.31 15.46 -9.99
C PRO A 126 -17.22 14.45 -10.68
N ASN A 127 -17.00 13.16 -10.39
CA ASN A 127 -17.92 12.12 -10.84
C ASN A 127 -19.12 12.12 -9.91
N LEU A 128 -20.33 12.23 -10.47
CA LEU A 128 -21.57 12.33 -9.72
C LEU A 128 -22.56 11.28 -10.19
N VAL A 129 -23.42 10.85 -9.28
CA VAL A 129 -24.60 10.01 -9.54
C VAL A 129 -25.82 10.81 -9.11
N SER A 130 -26.78 10.95 -10.02
CA SER A 130 -27.99 11.74 -9.81
C SER A 130 -29.24 10.90 -10.05
N VAL A 131 -30.29 11.20 -9.29
CA VAL A 131 -31.64 10.67 -9.52
C VAL A 131 -32.45 11.78 -10.16
N LEU A 132 -32.98 11.52 -11.35
CA LEU A 132 -33.80 12.44 -12.12
C LEU A 132 -35.28 12.06 -11.98
N ASP A 133 -36.17 13.03 -12.04
CA ASP A 133 -37.61 12.80 -12.19
C ASP A 133 -38.00 12.51 -13.65
N GLU A 134 -39.30 12.25 -13.90
CA GLU A 134 -39.83 11.97 -15.24
C GLU A 134 -39.62 13.11 -16.24
N SER A 135 -39.43 14.34 -15.76
CA SER A 135 -39.16 15.53 -16.57
C SER A 135 -37.67 15.80 -16.79
N GLY A 136 -36.79 14.95 -16.26
CA GLY A 136 -35.34 15.09 -16.34
C GLY A 136 -34.76 16.08 -15.33
N VAL A 137 -35.54 16.50 -14.32
CA VAL A 137 -35.09 17.41 -13.27
C VAL A 137 -34.42 16.61 -12.15
N GLU A 138 -33.28 17.10 -11.69
CA GLU A 138 -32.50 16.50 -10.62
C GLU A 138 -33.25 16.54 -9.28
N MET A 139 -33.59 15.38 -8.74
CA MET A 139 -34.19 15.23 -7.41
C MET A 139 -33.14 15.05 -6.31
N TRP A 140 -32.03 14.40 -6.64
CA TRP A 140 -30.94 14.12 -5.71
C TRP A 140 -29.63 13.90 -6.48
N THR A 141 -28.52 14.30 -5.87
CA THR A 141 -27.17 14.04 -6.37
C THR A 141 -26.22 13.65 -5.26
N SER A 142 -25.32 12.71 -5.57
CA SER A 142 -24.23 12.27 -4.70
C SER A 142 -23.22 13.38 -4.43
N GLN A 143 -22.50 13.31 -3.31
CA GLN A 143 -21.37 14.22 -3.07
C GLN A 143 -20.12 13.81 -3.85
N GLY A 144 -19.48 14.78 -4.51
CA GLY A 144 -18.21 14.57 -5.24
C GLY A 144 -16.99 14.40 -4.33
N TRP A 145 -17.06 14.90 -3.09
CA TRP A 145 -16.02 14.79 -2.07
C TRP A 145 -16.64 14.24 -0.78
N GLN A 146 -15.80 13.65 0.06
CA GLN A 146 -16.20 13.34 1.43
C GLN A 146 -16.19 14.64 2.24
N ASP A 147 -17.23 14.86 3.04
CA ASP A 147 -17.26 15.97 4.00
C ASP A 147 -16.12 15.80 5.03
N PRO A 148 -15.26 16.83 5.24
CA PRO A 148 -14.28 16.83 6.31
C PRO A 148 -14.96 16.63 7.66
N LEU A 149 -14.39 15.79 8.51
CA LEU A 149 -14.90 15.51 9.83
C LEU A 149 -14.37 16.53 10.84
N TYR A 150 -13.05 16.55 11.07
CA TYR A 150 -12.46 17.34 12.17
C TYR A 150 -11.02 17.80 11.93
N ALA A 151 -10.25 17.11 11.10
CA ALA A 151 -8.81 17.34 11.02
C ALA A 151 -8.47 18.46 10.02
N PRO A 152 -7.56 19.40 10.34
CA PRO A 152 -7.17 20.47 9.41
C PRO A 152 -6.68 19.95 8.05
N GLU A 153 -6.04 18.79 8.05
CA GLU A 153 -5.51 18.13 6.85
C GLU A 153 -6.63 17.69 5.88
N GLU A 154 -7.86 17.47 6.36
CA GLU A 154 -9.04 17.11 5.55
C GLU A 154 -9.57 18.29 4.72
N PHE A 155 -9.10 19.51 4.98
CA PHE A 155 -9.40 20.70 4.17
C PHE A 155 -8.35 20.96 3.08
N SER A 156 -7.42 20.03 2.89
CA SER A 156 -6.38 20.16 1.86
C SER A 156 -6.98 20.16 0.45
N SER A 157 -6.57 21.13 -0.36
CA SER A 157 -6.91 21.21 -1.79
C SER A 157 -6.34 20.06 -2.63
N GLU A 158 -5.48 19.23 -2.05
CA GLU A 158 -4.85 18.08 -2.70
C GLU A 158 -5.69 16.81 -2.60
N ILE A 159 -6.79 16.84 -1.83
CA ILE A 159 -7.73 15.73 -1.74
C ILE A 159 -8.47 15.61 -3.07
N LEU A 160 -8.37 14.44 -3.69
CA LEU A 160 -9.06 14.14 -4.94
C LEU A 160 -10.55 13.87 -4.67
N PRO A 161 -11.45 14.23 -5.60
CA PRO A 161 -12.85 13.80 -5.52
C PRO A 161 -12.96 12.27 -5.56
N ASN A 162 -14.08 11.77 -5.07
CA ASN A 162 -14.39 10.34 -5.02
C ASN A 162 -14.41 9.75 -6.45
N PHE A 163 -13.69 8.65 -6.66
CA PHE A 163 -13.63 8.01 -7.97
C PHE A 163 -13.21 6.54 -7.88
N ASN A 164 -13.59 5.79 -8.92
CA ASN A 164 -13.06 4.44 -9.17
C ASN A 164 -11.95 4.53 -10.23
N ALA A 165 -10.71 4.26 -9.84
CA ALA A 165 -9.59 4.28 -10.75
C ALA A 165 -9.82 3.31 -11.93
N PHE A 166 -9.42 3.73 -13.13
CA PHE A 166 -9.54 2.98 -14.39
C PHE A 166 -10.97 2.74 -14.92
N SER A 167 -12.01 3.24 -14.26
CA SER A 167 -13.37 3.25 -14.83
C SER A 167 -13.42 4.00 -16.17
N ALA A 168 -14.31 3.56 -17.07
CA ALA A 168 -14.50 4.24 -18.34
C ALA A 168 -15.19 5.60 -18.11
N PRO A 169 -14.75 6.69 -18.77
CA PRO A 169 -15.47 7.95 -18.70
C PRO A 169 -16.77 7.84 -19.50
N GLY A 170 -17.87 8.33 -18.93
CA GLY A 170 -19.16 8.39 -19.63
C GLY A 170 -20.26 8.93 -18.73
N GLN A 171 -21.34 9.37 -19.37
CA GLN A 171 -22.61 9.68 -18.72
C GLN A 171 -23.62 8.67 -19.24
N VAL A 172 -24.24 7.92 -18.31
CA VAL A 172 -25.19 6.86 -18.62
C VAL A 172 -26.43 7.09 -17.78
N GLU A 173 -27.58 7.01 -18.42
CA GLU A 173 -28.90 7.12 -17.79
C GLU A 173 -29.64 5.79 -17.94
N VAL A 174 -30.34 5.36 -16.89
CA VAL A 174 -31.08 4.10 -16.86
C VAL A 174 -32.44 4.32 -16.22
N LEU A 175 -33.44 3.55 -16.67
CA LEU A 175 -34.81 3.60 -16.11
C LEU A 175 -34.94 2.89 -14.76
N TYR A 176 -34.11 1.87 -14.53
CA TYR A 176 -34.19 1.04 -13.32
C TYR A 176 -32.79 0.81 -12.74
N HIS A 177 -32.65 1.01 -11.43
CA HIS A 177 -31.45 0.64 -10.68
C HIS A 177 -31.66 -0.74 -10.03
N ILE A 178 -30.74 -1.66 -10.29
CA ILE A 178 -30.80 -3.02 -9.74
C ILE A 178 -29.83 -3.11 -8.57
N LEU A 179 -30.32 -3.46 -7.39
CA LEU A 179 -29.47 -3.69 -6.22
C LEU A 179 -28.93 -5.12 -6.25
N TRP A 180 -27.62 -5.25 -6.14
CA TRP A 180 -26.95 -6.53 -6.15
C TRP A 180 -26.12 -6.76 -4.89
N THR A 181 -26.35 -7.86 -4.19
CA THR A 181 -25.90 -8.01 -2.80
C THR A 181 -24.46 -8.52 -2.66
N LYS A 182 -23.87 -9.15 -3.70
CA LYS A 182 -22.45 -9.55 -3.71
C LYS A 182 -21.88 -9.66 -5.12
N ASN A 183 -20.76 -9.01 -5.41
CA ASN A 183 -20.13 -9.01 -6.74
C ASN A 183 -19.36 -10.31 -7.07
N ARG A 184 -20.04 -11.47 -7.21
CA ARG A 184 -19.39 -12.78 -7.50
C ARG A 184 -19.71 -13.29 -8.91
N VAL A 185 -18.69 -13.72 -9.66
CA VAL A 185 -18.79 -14.14 -11.08
C VAL A 185 -19.85 -15.22 -11.35
N SER A 186 -20.22 -16.03 -10.35
CA SER A 186 -21.23 -17.10 -10.48
C SER A 186 -22.68 -16.63 -10.50
N GLU A 187 -22.96 -15.36 -10.23
CA GLU A 187 -24.31 -14.86 -10.00
C GLU A 187 -24.72 -13.76 -10.99
N THR A 188 -23.97 -13.60 -12.10
CA THR A 188 -24.36 -12.72 -13.20
C THR A 188 -25.58 -13.32 -13.92
N MET A 189 -26.77 -12.80 -13.65
CA MET A 189 -28.00 -13.19 -14.35
C MET A 189 -28.16 -12.34 -15.61
N PHE A 190 -28.22 -12.99 -16.78
CA PHE A 190 -28.70 -12.37 -18.01
C PHE A 190 -30.21 -12.09 -17.86
N VAL A 191 -30.58 -10.88 -17.47
CA VAL A 191 -31.98 -10.44 -17.57
C VAL A 191 -32.22 -10.03 -19.03
N SER A 192 -32.63 -11.00 -19.85
CA SER A 192 -33.22 -10.72 -21.17
C SER A 192 -34.65 -10.24 -20.95
N SER A 193 -34.89 -8.94 -20.92
CA SER A 193 -36.25 -8.42 -21.05
C SER A 193 -36.73 -8.66 -22.50
N ARG A 194 -37.69 -9.58 -22.65
CA ARG A 194 -38.46 -9.72 -23.88
C ARG A 194 -39.41 -8.53 -23.93
N LEU A 195 -39.14 -7.57 -24.83
CA LEU A 195 -40.12 -6.55 -25.18
C LEU A 195 -41.27 -7.25 -25.90
N GLU A 196 -42.36 -7.54 -25.19
CA GLU A 196 -43.63 -7.81 -25.84
C GLU A 196 -44.16 -6.47 -26.35
N SER A 197 -43.97 -6.24 -27.65
CA SER A 197 -44.68 -5.21 -28.39
C SER A 197 -46.16 -5.60 -28.43
N SER A 198 -46.96 -5.04 -27.53
CA SER A 198 -48.41 -5.01 -27.69
C SER A 198 -48.75 -3.98 -28.76
N CYS A 199 -49.02 -4.49 -29.96
CA CYS A 199 -49.75 -3.77 -30.99
C CYS A 199 -51.13 -3.40 -30.45
N PHE A 200 -51.48 -2.11 -30.44
CA PHE A 200 -52.78 -1.57 -30.84
C PHE A 200 -52.64 -0.08 -31.16
#